data_AF-A0A7V8E6Q5-F1
#
_entry.id   AF-A0A7V8E6Q5-F1
#
_cell.length_a   1.000
_cell.length_b   1.000
_cell.length_c   1.000
_cell.angle_alpha   90.00
_cell.angle_beta   90.00
_cell.angle_gamma   90.00
#
_symmetry.space_group_name_H-M   'P 1'
#
loop_
_entity.id
_entity.type
_entity.pdbx_description
1 polymer ?
#
loop_
_entity_poly.entity_id
_entity_poly.type
_entity_poly.pdbx_seq_one_letter_code
_entity_poly.pdbx_strand_id
1 'polypeptide(L)'
;MTEAQNLYAKPLAIKGMYTPMMVVSGAMHSSNMGAVDKRISDDSKAEAIVTIEASGKQSAAGAIVEAKIAVQQDEKIAVELTIAAAENNITTAIKAGELKGETVTEFAVVRFLSRPVAPGKDGKAAFEVPRGKDWKAENVYLAIVARDPETKKVLGAKRLEWKDLTEAKK
;
A
#
# COMPACT_ATOMS: atom_id res chain seq x y z
N MET A 1 12.83 -4.93 2.56
CA MET A 1 12.19 -4.25 3.71
C MET A 1 12.78 -2.86 3.97
N THR A 2 14.11 -2.70 3.92
CA THR A 2 14.81 -1.42 4.17
C THR A 2 14.45 -0.29 3.18
N GLU A 3 14.22 -0.59 1.90
CA GLU A 3 13.98 0.45 0.88
C GLU A 3 12.66 1.23 1.08
N ALA A 4 11.56 0.54 1.37
CA ALA A 4 10.26 1.18 1.65
C ALA A 4 10.30 2.03 2.92
N GLN A 5 11.11 1.62 3.88
CA GLN A 5 11.31 2.27 5.16
C GLN A 5 12.20 3.53 4.98
N ASN A 6 13.25 3.42 4.15
CA ASN A 6 14.13 4.53 3.76
C ASN A 6 13.40 5.63 2.97
N LEU A 7 12.32 5.31 2.27
CA LEU A 7 11.49 6.28 1.54
C LEU A 7 11.08 7.48 2.42
N TYR A 8 10.81 7.22 3.69
CA TYR A 8 10.32 8.22 4.64
C TYR A 8 11.40 8.80 5.54
N ALA A 9 12.64 8.30 5.47
CA ALA A 9 13.70 8.73 6.38
C ALA A 9 14.00 10.23 6.25
N LYS A 10 14.14 10.73 5.00
CA LYS A 10 14.40 12.14 4.74
C LYS A 10 13.16 13.03 4.95
N PRO A 11 11.97 12.74 4.37
CA PRO A 11 10.79 13.59 4.55
C PRO A 11 10.34 13.72 6.01
N LEU A 12 10.52 12.68 6.83
CA LEU A 12 10.11 12.68 8.23
C LEU A 12 11.27 12.91 9.21
N ALA A 13 12.45 13.28 8.71
CA ALA A 13 13.65 13.51 9.52
C ALA A 13 13.97 12.37 10.52
N ILE A 14 13.76 11.12 10.09
CA ILE A 14 14.02 9.93 10.90
C ILE A 14 15.53 9.77 11.08
N LYS A 15 16.00 9.94 12.31
CA LYS A 15 17.43 9.87 12.65
C LYS A 15 18.00 8.46 12.75
N GLY A 16 17.13 7.44 12.79
CA GLY A 16 17.52 6.04 12.84
C GLY A 16 16.32 5.12 12.62
N MET A 17 16.52 4.07 11.82
CA MET A 17 15.48 3.07 11.55
C MET A 17 15.30 2.17 12.77
N TYR A 18 14.05 1.96 13.17
CA TYR A 18 13.70 1.09 14.29
C TYR A 18 12.49 0.22 13.90
N THR A 19 12.35 -0.91 14.58
CA THR A 19 11.20 -1.80 14.45
C THR A 19 10.62 -2.11 15.84
N PRO A 20 9.29 -2.16 16.00
CA PRO A 20 8.27 -1.79 15.02
C PRO A 20 8.20 -0.27 14.79
N MET A 21 8.01 0.15 13.55
CA MET A 21 7.77 1.54 13.15
C MET A 21 6.62 1.57 12.15
N MET A 22 5.64 2.44 12.41
CA MET A 22 4.55 2.71 11.47
C MET A 22 4.66 4.12 10.95
N VAL A 23 4.41 4.30 9.65
CA VAL A 23 4.27 5.60 9.00
C VAL A 23 2.80 5.82 8.68
N VAL A 24 2.24 6.92 9.19
CA VAL A 24 0.82 7.27 9.02
C VAL A 24 0.71 8.39 7.99
N SER A 25 0.00 8.10 6.90
CA SER A 25 -0.26 9.04 5.78
C SER A 25 0.99 9.74 5.21
N GLY A 26 2.16 9.12 5.37
CA GLY A 26 3.44 9.70 4.95
C GLY A 26 3.86 10.96 5.70
N ALA A 27 3.25 11.27 6.84
CA ALA A 27 3.39 12.55 7.53
C ALA A 27 3.68 12.43 9.04
N MET A 28 3.72 11.21 9.57
CA MET A 28 4.14 10.89 10.94
C MET A 28 4.76 9.50 10.93
N HIS A 29 5.75 9.26 11.79
CA HIS A 29 6.15 7.91 12.17
C HIS A 29 6.06 7.72 13.70
N SER A 30 5.69 6.52 14.16
CA SER A 30 5.57 6.22 15.58
C SER A 30 5.59 4.70 15.83
N SER A 31 6.00 4.29 17.03
CA SER A 31 5.75 2.96 17.60
C SER A 31 4.63 2.98 18.66
N ASN A 32 4.15 4.17 19.07
CA ASN A 32 3.09 4.33 20.04
C ASN A 32 1.71 4.25 19.34
N MET A 33 0.94 3.21 19.67
CA MET A 33 -0.38 2.96 19.06
C MET A 33 -1.37 4.09 19.33
N GLY A 34 -1.41 4.67 20.53
CA GLY A 34 -2.33 5.78 20.84
C GLY A 34 -2.08 7.02 19.97
N ALA A 35 -0.81 7.30 19.65
CA ALA A 35 -0.46 8.39 18.72
C ALA A 35 -0.86 8.06 17.28
N VAL A 36 -0.74 6.80 16.88
CA VAL A 36 -1.13 6.31 15.55
C VAL A 36 -2.64 6.38 15.37
N ASP A 37 -3.39 5.83 16.32
CA ASP A 37 -4.86 5.79 16.28
C ASP A 37 -5.44 7.21 16.24
N LYS A 38 -4.89 8.10 17.07
CA LYS A 38 -5.27 9.51 17.04
C LYS A 38 -5.02 10.11 15.65
N ARG A 39 -3.84 9.87 15.07
CA ARG A 39 -3.49 10.41 13.76
C ARG A 39 -4.38 9.87 12.65
N ILE A 40 -4.66 8.56 12.64
CA ILE A 40 -5.58 7.94 11.68
C ILE A 40 -6.98 8.55 11.82
N SER A 41 -7.47 8.73 13.05
CA SER A 41 -8.78 9.34 13.29
C SER A 41 -8.84 10.78 12.78
N ASP A 42 -7.78 11.56 13.00
CA ASP A 42 -7.70 12.93 12.50
C ASP A 42 -7.66 12.96 10.96
N ASP A 43 -6.82 12.14 10.33
CA ASP A 43 -6.70 12.06 8.87
C ASP A 43 -7.99 11.54 8.21
N SER A 44 -8.73 10.64 8.85
CA SER A 44 -9.99 10.07 8.30
C SER A 44 -11.14 11.08 8.21
N LYS A 45 -11.03 12.22 8.90
CA LYS A 45 -12.02 13.31 8.85
C LYS A 45 -11.73 14.30 7.74
N ALA A 46 -10.51 14.29 7.18
CA ALA A 46 -10.13 15.15 6.08
C ALA A 46 -10.65 14.60 4.76
N GLU A 47 -11.07 15.48 3.85
CA GLU A 47 -11.39 15.07 2.49
C GLU A 47 -10.13 14.60 1.75
N ALA A 48 -10.28 13.55 0.94
CA ALA A 48 -9.18 13.06 0.12
C ALA A 48 -8.83 14.09 -0.96
N ILE A 49 -7.55 14.44 -1.05
CA ILE A 49 -7.02 15.37 -2.06
C ILE A 49 -7.11 14.73 -3.45
N VAL A 50 -6.86 13.41 -3.52
CA VAL A 50 -6.93 12.61 -4.74
C VAL A 50 -7.89 11.45 -4.55
N THR A 51 -8.88 11.33 -5.43
CA THR A 51 -9.70 10.12 -5.54
C THR A 51 -9.11 9.17 -6.58
N ILE A 52 -9.25 7.87 -6.35
CA ILE A 52 -8.70 6.82 -7.21
C ILE A 52 -9.83 5.85 -7.57
N GLU A 53 -10.16 5.81 -8.85
CA GLU A 53 -10.93 4.73 -9.46
C GLU A 53 -9.96 3.68 -9.98
N ALA A 54 -10.24 2.40 -9.72
CA ALA A 54 -9.38 1.34 -10.19
C ALA A 54 -10.16 0.08 -10.50
N SER A 55 -9.71 -0.63 -11.54
CA SER A 55 -10.23 -1.93 -11.94
C SER A 55 -9.09 -2.75 -12.54
N GLY A 56 -9.28 -4.05 -12.68
CA GLY A 56 -8.24 -4.88 -13.26
C GLY A 56 -8.72 -6.23 -13.75
N LYS A 57 -7.82 -6.87 -14.48
CA LYS A 57 -7.96 -8.22 -14.99
C LYS A 57 -6.88 -9.10 -14.40
N GLN A 58 -7.23 -10.31 -13.99
CA GLN A 58 -6.28 -11.31 -13.50
C GLN A 58 -6.15 -12.49 -14.47
N SER A 59 -5.02 -13.18 -14.35
CA SER A 59 -4.67 -14.39 -15.07
C SER A 59 -3.77 -15.26 -14.18
N ALA A 60 -3.41 -16.45 -14.67
CA ALA A 60 -2.46 -17.31 -13.98
C ALA A 60 -1.07 -16.66 -13.77
N ALA A 61 -0.68 -15.70 -14.62
CA ALA A 61 0.62 -15.02 -14.52
C ALA A 61 0.62 -13.84 -13.53
N GLY A 62 -0.55 -13.28 -13.22
CA GLY A 62 -0.65 -12.01 -12.52
C GLY A 62 -1.88 -11.22 -12.89
N ALA A 63 -1.91 -9.96 -12.49
CA ALA A 63 -2.97 -9.02 -12.79
C ALA A 63 -2.44 -7.77 -13.50
N ILE A 64 -3.28 -7.21 -14.37
CA ILE A 64 -3.12 -5.86 -14.91
C ILE A 64 -4.19 -4.99 -14.26
N VAL A 65 -3.75 -3.93 -13.58
CA VAL A 65 -4.62 -3.00 -12.87
C VAL A 65 -4.49 -1.62 -13.47
N GLU A 66 -5.61 -1.04 -13.88
CA GLU A 66 -5.71 0.33 -14.34
C GLU A 66 -6.27 1.20 -13.21
N ALA A 67 -5.58 2.31 -12.95
CA ALA A 67 -5.99 3.32 -12.01
C ALA A 67 -6.21 4.65 -12.74
N LYS A 68 -7.28 5.36 -12.39
CA LYS A 68 -7.57 6.72 -12.83
C LYS A 68 -7.71 7.60 -11.61
N ILE A 69 -7.03 8.75 -11.63
CA ILE A 69 -7.09 9.71 -10.54
C ILE A 69 -7.90 10.95 -10.90
N ALA A 70 -8.51 11.56 -9.89
CA ALA A 70 -9.05 12.91 -9.98
C ALA A 70 -8.57 13.72 -8.76
N VAL A 71 -8.01 14.90 -9.01
CA VAL A 71 -7.60 15.86 -7.97
C VAL A 71 -8.84 16.68 -7.61
N GLN A 72 -9.19 16.71 -6.33
CA GLN A 72 -10.40 17.37 -5.83
C GLN A 72 -10.21 18.87 -5.54
N GLN A 73 -8.96 19.33 -5.53
CA GLN A 73 -8.59 20.72 -5.25
C GLN A 73 -8.11 21.41 -6.54
N ASP A 74 -8.37 22.71 -6.67
CA ASP A 74 -7.94 23.54 -7.82
C ASP A 74 -6.41 23.76 -7.90
N GLU A 75 -5.63 23.02 -7.11
CA GLU A 75 -4.18 23.09 -7.11
C GLU A 75 -3.56 22.08 -8.08
N LYS A 76 -2.57 22.53 -8.84
CA LYS A 76 -1.70 21.63 -9.62
C LYS A 76 -0.78 20.88 -8.65
N ILE A 77 -1.23 19.72 -8.18
CA ILE A 77 -0.46 18.86 -7.29
C ILE A 77 0.25 17.78 -8.12
N ALA A 78 1.54 17.61 -7.90
CA ALA A 78 2.29 16.49 -8.47
C ALA A 78 1.90 15.19 -7.75
N VAL A 79 1.63 14.13 -8.52
CA VAL A 79 1.18 12.84 -7.97
C VAL A 79 2.05 11.72 -8.53
N GLU A 80 2.54 10.86 -7.63
CA GLU A 80 3.06 9.54 -7.97
C GLU A 80 2.11 8.47 -7.41
N LEU A 81 1.95 7.38 -8.17
CA LEU A 81 1.16 6.23 -7.78
C LEU A 81 2.07 5.03 -7.53
N THR A 82 1.75 4.24 -6.51
CA THR A 82 2.29 2.89 -6.32
C THR A 82 1.16 1.92 -6.07
N ILE A 83 1.35 0.66 -6.49
CA ILE A 83 0.49 -0.45 -6.09
C ILE A 83 1.28 -1.42 -5.21
N ALA A 84 0.65 -1.89 -4.14
CA ALA A 84 1.16 -2.97 -3.32
C ALA A 84 0.17 -4.14 -3.34
N ALA A 85 0.68 -5.37 -3.46
CA ALA A 85 -0.10 -6.57 -3.15
C ALA A 85 0.23 -7.00 -1.73
N ALA A 86 -0.80 -7.09 -0.89
CA ALA A 86 -0.65 -7.47 0.51
C ALA A 86 -1.55 -8.67 0.82
N GLU A 87 -1.02 -9.59 1.62
CA GLU A 87 -1.69 -10.84 1.99
C GLU A 87 -2.00 -10.85 3.48
N ASN A 88 -3.24 -11.22 3.82
CA ASN A 88 -3.69 -11.40 5.20
C ASN A 88 -3.62 -12.87 5.64
N ASN A 89 -3.75 -13.10 6.94
CA ASN A 89 -3.91 -14.43 7.52
C ASN A 89 -2.76 -15.40 7.19
N ILE A 90 -1.53 -14.88 7.07
CA ILE A 90 -0.34 -15.74 6.94
C ILE A 90 -0.04 -16.31 8.32
N THR A 91 -0.04 -17.63 8.41
CA THR A 91 0.19 -18.35 9.68
C THR A 91 1.56 -19.00 9.66
N THR A 92 2.34 -18.73 10.70
CA THR A 92 3.68 -19.30 10.88
C THR A 92 3.74 -20.01 12.23
N ALA A 93 4.00 -21.31 12.21
CA ALA A 93 4.23 -22.10 13.41
C ALA A 93 5.68 -21.89 13.89
N ILE A 94 5.85 -21.41 15.13
CA ILE A 94 7.17 -21.17 15.71
C ILE A 94 7.71 -22.47 16.29
N LYS A 95 8.75 -23.01 15.65
CA LYS A 95 9.31 -24.33 15.98
C LYS A 95 10.32 -24.33 17.14
N ALA A 96 10.88 -23.17 17.50
CA ALA A 96 11.92 -23.02 18.52
C ALA A 96 11.96 -21.60 19.10
N GLY A 97 12.62 -21.44 20.25
CA GLY A 97 12.76 -20.16 20.97
C GLY A 97 11.70 -19.96 22.06
N GLU A 98 11.64 -18.75 22.61
CA GLU A 98 10.73 -18.39 23.71
C GLU A 98 9.24 -18.53 23.32
N LEU A 99 8.94 -18.39 22.02
CA LEU A 99 7.59 -18.55 21.47
C LEU A 99 7.37 -19.95 20.87
N LYS A 100 8.17 -20.95 21.22
CA LYS A 100 8.02 -22.31 20.69
C LYS A 100 6.63 -22.86 20.99
N GLY A 101 5.97 -23.39 19.96
CA GLY A 101 4.62 -23.96 20.07
C GLY A 101 3.51 -22.95 19.74
N GLU A 102 3.83 -21.67 19.66
CA GLU A 102 2.89 -20.64 19.24
C GLU A 102 2.70 -20.61 17.72
N THR A 103 1.51 -20.17 17.30
CA THR A 103 1.22 -19.84 15.90
C THR A 103 1.00 -18.34 15.77
N VAL A 104 1.86 -17.67 15.02
CA VAL A 104 1.71 -16.25 14.73
C VAL A 104 0.89 -16.08 13.46
N THR A 105 -0.09 -15.17 13.51
CA THR A 105 -0.88 -14.77 12.35
C THR A 105 -0.52 -13.34 11.96
N GLU A 106 -0.04 -13.16 10.74
CA GLU A 106 0.35 -11.87 10.19
C GLU A 106 -0.73 -11.33 9.24
N PHE A 107 -0.93 -10.02 9.28
CA PHE A 107 -1.88 -9.29 8.44
C PHE A 107 -1.16 -8.25 7.59
N ALA A 108 -1.72 -7.95 6.42
CA ALA A 108 -1.21 -6.94 5.49
C ALA A 108 0.28 -7.12 5.11
N VAL A 109 0.76 -8.36 5.00
CA VAL A 109 2.14 -8.64 4.60
C VAL A 109 2.31 -8.29 3.14
N VAL A 110 3.12 -7.26 2.85
CA VAL A 110 3.38 -6.82 1.47
C VAL A 110 4.21 -7.86 0.74
N ARG A 111 3.61 -8.50 -0.27
CA ARG A 111 4.22 -9.53 -1.12
C ARG A 111 4.80 -8.95 -2.41
N PHE A 112 4.29 -7.80 -2.83
CA PHE A 112 4.76 -7.04 -3.98
C PHE A 112 4.56 -5.55 -3.75
N LEU A 113 5.51 -4.74 -4.22
CA LEU A 113 5.40 -3.29 -4.24
C LEU A 113 5.97 -2.79 -5.57
N SER A 114 5.18 -2.03 -6.33
CA SER A 114 5.65 -1.42 -7.56
C SER A 114 6.61 -0.27 -7.28
N ARG A 115 7.41 0.08 -8.29
CA ARG A 115 8.04 1.41 -8.32
C ARG A 115 6.96 2.50 -8.42
N PRO A 116 7.25 3.73 -7.96
CA PRO A 116 6.38 4.87 -8.22
C PRO A 116 6.24 5.13 -9.73
N VAL A 117 5.03 5.46 -10.15
CA VAL A 117 4.68 5.78 -11.54
C VAL A 117 3.92 7.11 -11.53
N ALA A 118 4.33 8.05 -12.39
CA ALA A 118 3.55 9.25 -12.62
C ALA A 118 2.33 8.91 -13.52
N PRO A 119 1.12 9.39 -13.20
CA PRO A 119 -0.02 9.22 -14.08
C PRO A 119 0.21 9.95 -15.40
N GLY A 120 -0.38 9.43 -16.47
CA GLY A 120 -0.43 10.09 -17.77
C GLY A 120 -1.22 11.40 -17.73
N LYS A 121 -1.21 12.14 -18.84
CA LYS A 121 -1.94 13.43 -18.95
C LYS A 121 -3.45 13.30 -18.74
N ASP A 122 -4.01 12.11 -18.96
CA ASP A 122 -5.42 11.78 -18.72
C ASP A 122 -5.69 11.27 -17.29
N GLY A 123 -4.69 11.35 -16.40
CA GLY A 123 -4.79 10.92 -15.01
C GLY A 123 -4.72 9.40 -14.83
N LYS A 124 -4.30 8.63 -15.84
CA LYS A 124 -4.27 7.16 -15.77
C LYS A 124 -2.88 6.58 -15.53
N ALA A 125 -2.82 5.47 -14.83
CA ALA A 125 -1.64 4.62 -14.72
C ALA A 125 -2.06 3.14 -14.77
N ALA A 126 -1.18 2.31 -15.32
CA ALA A 126 -1.35 0.86 -15.34
C ALA A 126 -0.24 0.18 -14.54
N PHE A 127 -0.60 -0.91 -13.86
CA PHE A 127 0.32 -1.70 -13.08
C PHE A 127 0.22 -3.17 -13.46
N GLU A 128 1.38 -3.80 -13.64
CA GLU A 128 1.50 -5.25 -13.69
C GLU A 128 1.84 -5.76 -12.30
N VAL A 129 0.98 -6.62 -11.76
CA VAL A 129 1.16 -7.23 -10.45
C VAL A 129 1.39 -8.73 -10.65
N PRO A 130 2.59 -9.25 -10.35
CA PRO A 130 2.86 -10.68 -10.52
C PRO A 130 2.00 -11.51 -9.57
N ARG A 131 1.63 -12.72 -9.99
CA ARG A 131 1.02 -13.70 -9.09
C ARG A 131 2.13 -14.47 -8.36
N GLY A 132 2.19 -14.36 -7.04
CA GLY A 132 3.04 -15.25 -6.25
C GLY A 132 2.51 -16.68 -6.25
N LYS A 133 3.42 -17.66 -6.35
CA LYS A 133 3.06 -19.09 -6.41
C LYS A 133 2.41 -19.60 -5.13
N ASP A 134 2.74 -18.99 -4.01
CA ASP A 134 2.34 -19.40 -2.66
C ASP A 134 1.28 -18.49 -2.03
N TRP A 135 0.84 -17.46 -2.75
CA TRP A 135 -0.18 -16.53 -2.28
C TRP A 135 -1.55 -17.22 -2.27
N LYS A 136 -2.37 -16.97 -1.24
CA LYS A 136 -3.78 -17.35 -1.23
C LYS A 136 -4.62 -16.21 -1.78
N ALA A 137 -5.15 -16.34 -2.99
CA ALA A 137 -5.81 -15.23 -3.70
C ALA A 137 -6.97 -14.61 -2.88
N GLU A 138 -7.69 -15.43 -2.13
CA GLU A 138 -8.75 -15.03 -1.21
C GLU A 138 -8.29 -14.12 -0.05
N ASN A 139 -7.00 -14.13 0.26
CA ASN A 139 -6.38 -13.33 1.30
C ASN A 139 -5.58 -12.13 0.75
N VAL A 140 -5.45 -12.01 -0.58
CA VAL A 140 -4.68 -10.94 -1.22
C VAL A 140 -5.58 -9.77 -1.58
N TYR A 141 -5.13 -8.57 -1.20
CA TYR A 141 -5.69 -7.32 -1.68
C TYR A 141 -4.61 -6.45 -2.30
N LEU A 142 -5.04 -5.53 -3.16
CA LEU A 142 -4.21 -4.53 -3.80
C LEU A 142 -4.48 -3.16 -3.17
N ALA A 143 -3.43 -2.48 -2.72
CA ALA A 143 -3.49 -1.11 -2.24
C ALA A 143 -2.80 -0.18 -3.24
N ILE A 144 -3.58 0.70 -3.86
CA ILE A 144 -3.08 1.76 -4.74
C ILE A 144 -3.00 3.03 -3.89
N VAL A 145 -1.84 3.67 -3.90
CA VAL A 145 -1.58 4.86 -3.08
C VAL A 145 -1.08 5.98 -3.97
N ALA A 146 -1.79 7.11 -3.94
CA ALA A 146 -1.37 8.38 -4.51
C ALA A 146 -0.58 9.18 -3.47
N ARG A 147 0.61 9.65 -3.84
CA ARG A 147 1.48 10.44 -2.97
C ARG A 147 2.01 11.66 -3.69
N ASP A 148 2.34 12.67 -2.89
CA ASP A 148 3.21 13.75 -3.31
C ASP A 148 4.65 13.21 -3.49
N PRO A 149 5.31 13.41 -4.64
CA PRO A 149 6.62 12.85 -4.91
C PRO A 149 7.75 13.48 -4.09
N GLU A 150 7.58 14.68 -3.54
CA GLU A 150 8.58 15.36 -2.73
C GLU A 150 8.39 15.08 -1.25
N THR A 151 7.18 15.36 -0.73
CA THR A 151 6.87 15.25 0.70
C THR A 151 6.55 13.82 1.13
N LYS A 152 6.24 12.95 0.16
CA LYS A 152 5.76 11.57 0.37
C LYS A 152 4.46 11.47 1.16
N LYS A 153 3.76 12.59 1.37
CA LYS A 153 2.44 12.63 1.96
C LYS A 153 1.47 11.83 1.10
N VAL A 154 0.63 11.02 1.74
CA VAL A 154 -0.45 10.30 1.05
C VAL A 154 -1.57 11.28 0.75
N LEU A 155 -1.95 11.35 -0.53
CA LEU A 155 -2.99 12.23 -1.06
C LEU A 155 -4.33 11.51 -1.26
N GLY A 156 -4.25 10.19 -1.42
CA GLY A 156 -5.39 9.32 -1.62
C GLY A 156 -4.95 7.86 -1.66
N ALA A 157 -5.87 6.95 -1.36
CA ALA A 157 -5.62 5.52 -1.46
C ALA A 157 -6.90 4.77 -1.86
N LYS A 158 -6.71 3.64 -2.53
CA LYS A 158 -7.79 2.72 -2.91
C LYS A 158 -7.37 1.29 -2.64
N ARG A 159 -8.30 0.51 -2.08
CA ARG A 159 -8.17 -0.93 -1.92
C ARG A 159 -9.05 -1.65 -2.93
N LEU A 160 -8.52 -2.74 -3.50
CA LEU A 160 -9.21 -3.71 -4.33
C LEU A 160 -8.92 -5.11 -3.78
N GLU A 161 -9.91 -6.00 -3.71
CA GLU A 161 -9.62 -7.40 -3.40
C GLU A 161 -9.17 -8.12 -4.67
N TRP A 162 -8.16 -9.00 -4.58
CA TRP A 162 -7.67 -9.76 -5.74
C TRP A 162 -8.79 -10.59 -6.37
N LYS A 163 -9.65 -11.19 -5.54
CA LYS A 163 -10.81 -11.98 -5.96
C LYS A 163 -11.87 -11.18 -6.74
N ASP A 164 -11.88 -9.85 -6.62
CA ASP A 164 -12.84 -8.97 -7.31
C ASP A 164 -12.32 -8.55 -8.69
N LEU A 165 -11.08 -8.92 -9.05
CA LEU A 165 -10.54 -8.69 -10.38
C LEU A 165 -11.18 -9.62 -11.40
N THR A 166 -11.50 -9.08 -12.58
CA THR A 166 -12.13 -9.85 -13.65
C THR A 166 -11.16 -10.88 -14.24
N GLU A 167 -11.61 -12.09 -14.52
CA GLU A 167 -10.78 -13.08 -15.21
C GLU A 167 -10.51 -12.62 -16.65
N ALA A 168 -9.24 -12.63 -17.06
CA ALA A 168 -8.88 -12.42 -18.46
C ALA A 168 -9.43 -13.57 -19.30
N LYS A 169 -10.16 -13.24 -20.38
CA LYS A 169 -10.61 -14.25 -21.34
C LYS A 169 -9.37 -14.88 -21.99
N LYS A 170 -9.30 -16.22 -21.95
CA LYS A 170 -8.27 -17.02 -22.64
C LYS A 170 -8.28 -16.76 -24.14
#